data_AF-A0A6N3FVS9-F1
#
_entry.id   AF-A0A6N3FVS9-F1
#
_cell.length_a   1.000
_cell.length_b   1.000
_cell.length_c   1.000
_cell.angle_alpha   90.00
_cell.angle_beta   90.00
_cell.angle_gamma   90.00
#
_symmetry.space_group_name_H-M   'P 1'
#
loop_
_entity.id
_entity.type
_entity.pdbx_description
1 polymer ?
#
loop_
_entity_poly.entity_id
_entity_poly.type
_entity_poly.pdbx_seq_one_letter_code
_entity_poly.pdbx_strand_id
1 'polypeptide(L)'
;MFILIVIVASQLFDKSKRLQEVEYLISSWPEAYDNKFDFEKIHKFYYEYGPEILKEKNYYNIDDQTADDLNLDEVLKEISICSSTPGEQMLYYILRTPKIAKDYLEKRNEIINLLNDDPSLRGHIQQILSNLGRQRKGEIFNLFNTDAVVNKGKVLLYNILAISSAIALVCFLLFGANQIPTFFFIFAIYMFISMRSAAEIEYELSSLQYLGNFIRAAKDLSKIDNPILNDYVSAIKEKVAPLSKIDSKTKFIYSQSELDIFIETINALFLTRIRSYYSVINIIKENRQNLIELYSLVGTMEAYISVASFRDRIPNYCLPEFINNNDKTLIVENINHPLLEDGVPNSISLTNQGVILTGSNMSGKSTFMRTIAINILMSQTIYTSYCDKYKASFFRVMSSLSLSDNILSGASYYLEECKSVLRILNSLEEEVPAFCIIDEIFKGTNPIERIAASKEILKYIMARNAISIVATHDLELAENCNEKYLRYYFCEDIDEEEGLVFDYKLKEGICNTGNALKLLSYLGYPEDILSNSLKSISNKKI
;
A
#
# COMPACT_ATOMS: atom_id res chain seq x y z
N MET A 1 -24.43 -22.28 39.30
CA MET A 1 -25.58 -21.52 38.76
C MET A 1 -25.23 -20.05 38.52
N PHE A 2 -24.81 -19.29 39.54
CA PHE A 2 -24.40 -17.88 39.38
C PHE A 2 -23.29 -17.66 38.33
N ILE A 3 -22.21 -18.45 38.37
CA ILE A 3 -21.11 -18.38 37.38
C ILE A 3 -21.62 -18.64 35.95
N LEU A 4 -22.55 -19.57 35.77
CA LEU A 4 -23.12 -19.89 34.46
C LEU A 4 -23.95 -18.70 33.92
N ILE A 5 -24.73 -18.05 34.79
CA ILE A 5 -25.52 -16.86 34.45
C ILE A 5 -24.61 -15.70 34.07
N VAL A 6 -23.52 -15.47 34.83
CA VAL A 6 -22.54 -14.42 34.52
C VAL A 6 -21.85 -14.68 33.17
N ILE A 7 -21.47 -15.93 32.90
CA ILE A 7 -20.87 -16.32 31.60
C ILE A 7 -21.85 -16.07 30.45
N VAL A 8 -23.12 -16.50 30.60
CA VAL A 8 -24.14 -16.29 29.57
C VAL A 8 -24.44 -14.80 29.38
N ALA A 9 -24.57 -14.03 30.45
CA ALA A 9 -24.80 -12.58 30.39
C ALA A 9 -23.62 -11.85 29.72
N SER A 10 -22.38 -12.22 30.04
CA SER A 10 -21.17 -11.71 29.39
C SER A 10 -21.15 -12.04 27.89
N GLN A 11 -21.49 -13.28 27.50
CA GLN A 11 -21.57 -13.66 26.08
C GLN A 11 -22.66 -12.89 25.32
N LEU A 12 -23.81 -12.66 25.95
CA LEU A 12 -24.90 -11.87 25.36
C LEU A 12 -24.51 -10.38 25.23
N PHE A 13 -23.82 -9.83 26.23
CA PHE A 13 -23.30 -8.47 26.21
C PHE A 13 -22.26 -8.29 25.10
N ASP A 14 -21.29 -9.20 24.99
CA ASP A 14 -20.29 -9.19 23.93
C ASP A 14 -20.94 -9.31 22.54
N LYS A 15 -21.95 -10.16 22.39
CA LYS A 15 -22.72 -10.30 21.15
C LYS A 15 -23.47 -9.00 20.81
N SER A 16 -24.09 -8.35 21.80
CA SER A 16 -24.79 -7.08 21.60
C SER A 16 -23.84 -5.96 21.18
N LYS A 17 -22.69 -5.84 21.85
CA LYS A 17 -21.66 -4.86 21.50
C LYS A 17 -21.16 -5.07 20.07
N ARG A 18 -20.96 -6.33 19.68
CA ARG A 18 -20.58 -6.68 18.31
C ARG A 18 -21.62 -6.22 17.29
N LEU A 19 -22.90 -6.43 17.54
CA LEU A 19 -23.95 -5.99 16.62
C LEU A 19 -23.96 -4.45 16.48
N GLN A 20 -23.80 -3.72 17.58
CA GLN A 20 -23.71 -2.26 17.56
C GLN A 20 -22.50 -1.75 16.76
N GLU A 21 -21.34 -2.39 16.88
CA GLU A 21 -20.16 -2.05 16.08
C GLU A 21 -20.39 -2.28 14.58
N VAL A 22 -21.06 -3.37 14.20
CA VAL A 22 -21.41 -3.64 12.80
C VAL A 22 -22.40 -2.61 12.28
N GLU A 23 -23.45 -2.30 13.04
CA GLU A 23 -24.41 -1.24 12.68
C GLU A 23 -23.72 0.11 12.49
N TYR A 24 -22.79 0.46 13.40
CA TYR A 24 -21.99 1.66 13.27
C TYR A 24 -21.15 1.66 11.98
N LEU A 25 -20.41 0.58 11.72
CA LEU A 25 -19.58 0.42 10.52
C LEU A 25 -20.38 0.51 9.22
N ILE A 26 -21.59 -0.04 9.20
CA ILE A 26 -22.50 0.07 8.07
C ILE A 26 -22.97 1.52 7.91
N SER A 27 -23.30 2.19 9.02
CA SER A 27 -23.78 3.58 9.00
C SER A 27 -22.71 4.62 8.65
N SER A 28 -21.44 4.33 8.91
CA SER A 28 -20.32 5.23 8.61
C SER A 28 -19.76 5.07 7.20
N TRP A 29 -20.25 4.10 6.42
CA TRP A 29 -19.83 3.88 5.04
C TRP A 29 -20.23 5.07 4.13
N PRO A 30 -19.39 5.47 3.15
CA PRO A 30 -18.06 4.95 2.80
C PRO A 30 -16.92 5.72 3.47
N GLU A 31 -17.17 6.49 4.53
CA GLU A 31 -16.18 7.39 5.12
C GLU A 31 -15.13 6.67 5.96
N ALA A 32 -13.93 7.25 5.98
CA ALA A 32 -12.81 6.75 6.76
C ALA A 32 -12.93 7.10 8.25
N TYR A 33 -12.28 6.30 9.09
CA TYR A 33 -11.90 6.73 10.43
C TYR A 33 -10.75 7.74 10.34
N ASP A 34 -10.67 8.70 11.27
CA ASP A 34 -9.49 9.57 11.40
C ASP A 34 -8.25 8.69 11.65
N ASN A 35 -7.36 8.66 10.66
CA ASN A 35 -6.29 7.68 10.56
C ASN A 35 -4.92 8.37 10.55
N LYS A 36 -4.12 8.08 11.59
CA LYS A 36 -2.69 8.39 11.58
C LYS A 36 -1.95 7.25 10.89
N PHE A 37 -1.39 7.53 9.71
CA PHE A 37 -0.57 6.60 8.94
C PHE A 37 0.87 6.60 9.46
N ASP A 38 1.45 5.40 9.57
CA ASP A 38 2.85 5.16 9.89
C ASP A 38 3.52 4.52 8.67
N PHE A 39 4.05 5.35 7.76
CA PHE A 39 4.57 4.90 6.47
C PHE A 39 5.81 4.01 6.61
N GLU A 40 6.66 4.26 7.60
CA GLU A 40 7.81 3.39 7.91
C GLU A 40 7.32 1.96 8.16
N LYS A 41 6.25 1.80 8.93
CA LYS A 41 5.64 0.51 9.18
C LYS A 41 4.89 -0.06 7.98
N ILE A 42 4.20 0.77 7.21
CA ILE A 42 3.43 0.34 6.03
C ILE A 42 4.34 -0.22 4.94
N HIS A 43 5.44 0.46 4.65
CA HIS A 43 6.36 0.06 3.58
C HIS A 43 7.13 -1.22 3.93
N LYS A 44 7.36 -1.48 5.21
CA LYS A 44 8.18 -2.60 5.70
C LYS A 44 7.78 -3.97 5.14
N PHE A 45 6.49 -4.26 5.03
CA PHE A 45 6.03 -5.56 4.50
C PHE A 45 6.45 -5.76 3.04
N TYR A 46 6.32 -4.72 2.22
CA TYR A 46 6.70 -4.74 0.82
C TYR A 46 8.20 -5.01 0.64
N TYR A 47 9.06 -4.35 1.45
CA TYR A 47 10.50 -4.52 1.35
C TYR A 47 11.02 -5.83 1.96
N GLU A 48 10.46 -6.30 3.08
CA GLU A 48 10.97 -7.51 3.77
C GLU A 48 10.47 -8.83 3.17
N TYR A 49 9.21 -8.87 2.70
CA TYR A 49 8.60 -10.09 2.18
C TYR A 49 8.52 -10.04 0.66
N GLY A 50 8.10 -8.89 0.10
CA GLY A 50 8.08 -8.68 -1.34
C GLY A 50 7.31 -9.75 -2.14
N PRO A 51 7.38 -9.69 -3.48
CA PRO A 51 6.67 -10.61 -4.35
C PRO A 51 7.24 -12.03 -4.41
N GLU A 52 8.55 -12.19 -4.27
CA GLU A 52 9.19 -13.50 -4.37
C GLU A 52 8.79 -14.43 -3.22
N ILE A 53 8.76 -13.93 -1.98
CA ILE A 53 8.36 -14.74 -0.80
C ILE A 53 6.87 -15.06 -0.87
N LEU A 54 6.05 -14.15 -1.39
CA LEU A 54 4.63 -14.37 -1.62
C LEU A 54 4.33 -15.22 -2.87
N LYS A 55 5.36 -15.61 -3.63
CA LYS A 55 5.26 -16.40 -4.86
C LYS A 55 4.27 -15.77 -5.85
N GLU A 56 4.28 -14.45 -5.92
CA GLU A 56 3.40 -13.72 -6.81
C GLU A 56 3.69 -14.08 -8.27
N LYS A 57 2.64 -14.04 -9.08
CA LYS A 57 2.71 -14.31 -10.52
C LYS A 57 2.14 -13.13 -11.30
N ASN A 58 2.56 -13.04 -12.56
CA ASN A 58 2.04 -12.09 -13.55
C ASN A 58 1.95 -10.67 -12.97
N TYR A 59 3.08 -10.17 -12.46
CA TYR A 59 3.21 -8.84 -11.90
C TYR A 59 4.48 -8.16 -12.39
N TYR A 60 4.55 -6.84 -12.23
CA TYR A 60 5.80 -6.10 -12.24
C TYR A 60 5.88 -5.24 -10.97
N ASN A 61 7.07 -4.74 -10.65
CA ASN A 61 7.26 -3.86 -9.50
C ASN A 61 7.28 -2.40 -9.94
N ILE A 62 6.57 -1.57 -9.19
CA ILE A 62 6.82 -0.12 -9.20
C ILE A 62 8.06 0.12 -8.34
N ASP A 63 9.07 0.78 -8.88
CA ASP A 63 10.25 1.19 -8.11
C ASP A 63 9.98 2.44 -7.27
N ASP A 64 10.90 2.75 -6.35
CA ASP A 64 10.72 3.82 -5.37
C ASP A 64 10.59 5.19 -6.04
N GLN A 65 11.44 5.47 -7.03
CA GLN A 65 11.35 6.73 -7.77
C GLN A 65 9.99 6.90 -8.44
N THR A 66 9.45 5.85 -9.05
CA THR A 66 8.13 5.91 -9.69
C THR A 66 7.00 5.99 -8.68
N ALA A 67 7.12 5.35 -7.51
CA ALA A 67 6.14 5.48 -6.44
C ALA A 67 6.11 6.91 -5.86
N ASP A 68 7.27 7.52 -5.67
CA ASP A 68 7.42 8.90 -5.17
C ASP A 68 6.89 9.91 -6.21
N ASP A 69 7.27 9.74 -7.48
CA ASP A 69 6.79 10.57 -8.60
C ASP A 69 5.27 10.50 -8.80
N LEU A 70 4.61 9.44 -8.34
CA LEU A 70 3.15 9.29 -8.39
C LEU A 70 2.45 9.63 -7.08
N ASN A 71 3.19 10.10 -6.06
CA ASN A 71 2.70 10.38 -4.72
C ASN A 71 1.90 9.19 -4.14
N LEU A 72 2.43 7.97 -4.27
CA LEU A 72 1.68 6.75 -3.98
C LEU A 72 1.21 6.66 -2.52
N ASP A 73 1.95 7.27 -1.59
CA ASP A 73 1.57 7.36 -0.18
C ASP A 73 0.32 8.21 0.04
N GLU A 74 0.16 9.32 -0.70
CA GLU A 74 -1.07 10.12 -0.65
C GLU A 74 -2.23 9.38 -1.32
N VAL A 75 -1.97 8.69 -2.44
CA VAL A 75 -3.00 7.87 -3.11
C VAL A 75 -3.48 6.75 -2.20
N LEU A 76 -2.57 6.16 -1.41
CA LEU A 76 -2.93 5.18 -0.40
C LEU A 76 -3.86 5.78 0.66
N LYS A 77 -3.61 7.01 1.13
CA LYS A 77 -4.51 7.67 2.10
C LYS A 77 -5.90 7.87 1.53
N GLU A 78 -6.00 8.31 0.27
CA GLU A 78 -7.30 8.51 -0.40
C GLU A 78 -8.09 7.22 -0.57
N ILE A 79 -7.42 6.08 -0.78
CA ILE A 79 -8.09 4.78 -0.94
C ILE A 79 -8.41 4.15 0.43
N SER A 80 -7.51 4.26 1.40
CA SER A 80 -7.51 3.45 2.61
C SER A 80 -8.61 3.81 3.60
N ILE A 81 -9.39 2.82 4.00
CA ILE A 81 -10.17 2.84 5.26
C ILE A 81 -9.73 1.72 6.21
N CYS A 82 -8.52 1.19 6.01
CA CYS A 82 -8.00 0.08 6.79
C CYS A 82 -7.94 0.43 8.28
N SER A 83 -8.39 -0.51 9.09
CA SER A 83 -8.38 -0.47 10.55
C SER A 83 -7.27 -1.35 11.16
N SER A 84 -6.70 -2.26 10.37
CA SER A 84 -5.63 -3.16 10.79
C SER A 84 -4.31 -2.91 10.05
N THR A 85 -3.19 -3.22 10.74
CA THR A 85 -1.84 -3.12 10.15
C THR A 85 -1.66 -4.02 8.91
N PRO A 86 -2.12 -5.29 8.88
CA PRO A 86 -2.09 -6.10 7.66
C PRO A 86 -2.82 -5.44 6.49
N GLY A 87 -3.96 -4.79 6.73
CA GLY A 87 -4.73 -4.12 5.68
C GLY A 87 -3.96 -2.98 5.03
N GLU A 88 -3.40 -2.08 5.82
CA GLU A 88 -2.62 -0.92 5.31
C GLU A 88 -1.39 -1.37 4.52
N GLN A 89 -0.63 -2.33 5.08
CA GLN A 89 0.55 -2.88 4.44
C GLN A 89 0.22 -3.60 3.14
N MET A 90 -0.87 -4.36 3.11
CA MET A 90 -1.26 -5.11 1.91
C MET A 90 -1.87 -4.21 0.84
N LEU A 91 -2.57 -3.14 1.22
CA LEU A 91 -3.04 -2.13 0.26
C LEU A 91 -1.85 -1.44 -0.43
N TYR A 92 -0.83 -1.02 0.34
CA TYR A 92 0.42 -0.50 -0.23
C TYR A 92 1.10 -1.51 -1.14
N TYR A 93 1.21 -2.76 -0.69
CA TYR A 93 1.77 -3.84 -1.48
C TYR A 93 1.03 -4.02 -2.82
N ILE A 94 -0.31 -4.01 -2.82
CA ILE A 94 -1.13 -4.14 -4.03
C ILE A 94 -0.84 -2.98 -4.99
N LEU A 95 -0.75 -1.75 -4.49
CA LEU A 95 -0.42 -0.57 -5.29
C LEU A 95 0.99 -0.62 -5.89
N ARG A 96 1.94 -1.27 -5.20
CA ARG A 96 3.32 -1.46 -5.68
C ARG A 96 3.50 -2.66 -6.63
N THR A 97 2.52 -3.55 -6.73
CA THR A 97 2.61 -4.82 -7.48
C THR A 97 1.50 -5.00 -8.52
N PRO A 98 1.48 -4.19 -9.59
CA PRO A 98 0.42 -4.24 -10.59
C PRO A 98 0.44 -5.57 -11.34
N LYS A 99 -0.76 -6.05 -11.69
CA LYS A 99 -0.97 -7.33 -12.36
C LYS A 99 -1.08 -7.17 -13.86
N ILE A 100 -0.52 -8.13 -14.57
CA ILE A 100 -0.49 -8.19 -16.04
C ILE A 100 -1.33 -9.36 -16.58
N ALA A 101 -2.23 -9.90 -15.74
CA ALA A 101 -3.14 -10.97 -16.09
C ALA A 101 -4.59 -10.55 -15.84
N LYS A 102 -5.39 -10.55 -16.91
CA LYS A 102 -6.80 -10.14 -16.90
C LYS A 102 -7.63 -10.96 -15.92
N ASP A 103 -7.55 -12.30 -15.98
CA ASP A 103 -8.34 -13.21 -15.13
C ASP A 103 -8.15 -12.95 -13.63
N TYR A 104 -6.92 -12.61 -13.23
CA TYR A 104 -6.62 -12.30 -11.83
C TYR A 104 -7.31 -11.01 -11.38
N LEU A 105 -7.27 -9.98 -12.24
CA LEU A 105 -7.91 -8.70 -11.96
C LEU A 105 -9.44 -8.78 -11.98
N GLU A 106 -10.01 -9.59 -12.88
CA GLU A 106 -11.46 -9.86 -12.91
C GLU A 106 -11.92 -10.57 -11.63
N LYS A 107 -11.17 -11.57 -11.16
CA LYS A 107 -11.46 -12.24 -9.88
C LYS A 107 -11.36 -11.28 -8.68
N ARG A 108 -10.34 -10.41 -8.68
CA ARG A 108 -10.21 -9.35 -7.68
C ARG A 108 -11.44 -8.42 -7.70
N ASN A 109 -11.88 -8.02 -8.89
CA ASN A 109 -13.06 -7.19 -9.05
C ASN A 109 -14.36 -7.84 -8.59
N GLU A 110 -14.53 -9.14 -8.83
CA GLU A 110 -15.69 -9.91 -8.36
C GLU A 110 -15.82 -9.84 -6.83
N ILE A 111 -14.70 -9.99 -6.12
CA ILE A 111 -14.65 -9.87 -4.66
C ILE A 111 -14.93 -8.43 -4.20
N ILE A 112 -14.33 -7.42 -4.84
CA ILE A 112 -14.55 -6.01 -4.50
C ILE A 112 -16.03 -5.65 -4.69
N ASN A 113 -16.65 -6.06 -5.81
CA ASN A 113 -18.07 -5.82 -6.07
C ASN A 113 -18.96 -6.50 -5.03
N LEU A 114 -18.69 -7.76 -4.67
CA LEU A 114 -19.41 -8.43 -3.59
C LEU A 114 -19.36 -7.63 -2.28
N LEU A 115 -18.17 -7.14 -1.91
CA LEU A 115 -18.00 -6.36 -0.68
C LEU A 115 -18.70 -4.99 -0.75
N ASN A 116 -18.87 -4.44 -1.95
CA ASN A 116 -19.67 -3.23 -2.15
C ASN A 116 -21.17 -3.51 -2.00
N ASP A 117 -21.64 -4.55 -2.66
CA ASP A 117 -23.06 -4.89 -2.83
C ASP A 117 -23.69 -5.57 -1.60
N ASP A 118 -22.89 -6.19 -0.72
CA ASP A 118 -23.36 -6.83 0.52
C ASP A 118 -22.83 -6.10 1.78
N PRO A 119 -23.55 -5.07 2.27
CA PRO A 119 -23.17 -4.33 3.48
C PRO A 119 -23.08 -5.19 4.74
N SER A 120 -23.87 -6.27 4.83
CA SER A 120 -23.88 -7.14 6.01
C SER A 120 -22.60 -7.98 6.07
N LEU A 121 -22.24 -8.61 4.95
CA LEU A 121 -20.98 -9.35 4.83
C LEU A 121 -19.79 -8.43 5.06
N ARG A 122 -19.77 -7.27 4.39
CA ARG A 122 -18.73 -6.26 4.54
C ARG A 122 -18.58 -5.81 5.99
N GLY A 123 -19.67 -5.41 6.64
CA GLY A 123 -19.67 -4.94 8.02
C GLY A 123 -19.16 -6.02 8.99
N HIS A 124 -19.49 -7.29 8.74
CA HIS A 124 -18.95 -8.40 9.54
C HIS A 124 -17.44 -8.57 9.39
N ILE A 125 -16.91 -8.50 8.15
CA ILE A 125 -15.47 -8.57 7.90
C ILE A 125 -14.74 -7.38 8.52
N GLN A 126 -15.26 -6.16 8.31
CA GLN A 126 -14.71 -4.94 8.90
C GLN A 126 -14.67 -5.01 10.42
N GLN A 127 -15.71 -5.56 11.06
CA GLN A 127 -15.71 -5.77 12.50
C GLN A 127 -14.57 -6.69 12.94
N ILE A 128 -14.34 -7.81 12.26
CA ILE A 128 -13.28 -8.75 12.62
C ILE A 128 -11.90 -8.05 12.55
N LEU A 129 -11.69 -7.24 11.51
CA LEU A 129 -10.44 -6.53 11.26
C LEU A 129 -10.25 -5.31 12.19
N SER A 130 -11.32 -4.59 12.51
CA SER A 130 -11.30 -3.50 13.49
C SER A 130 -10.94 -4.01 14.90
N ASN A 131 -11.45 -5.20 15.26
CA ASN A 131 -11.06 -5.89 16.50
C ASN A 131 -9.59 -6.34 16.51
N LEU A 132 -9.00 -6.65 15.36
CA LEU A 132 -7.56 -6.89 15.24
C LEU A 132 -6.79 -5.59 15.45
N GLY A 133 -7.21 -4.53 14.77
CA GLY A 133 -6.67 -3.18 14.90
C GLY A 133 -5.23 -3.03 14.41
N ARG A 134 -4.71 -1.81 14.58
CA ARG A 134 -3.31 -1.48 14.29
C ARG A 134 -2.37 -1.93 15.41
N GLN A 135 -1.25 -2.53 15.04
CA GLN A 135 -0.20 -2.84 15.99
C GLN A 135 0.54 -1.55 16.40
N ARG A 136 0.26 -1.02 17.60
CA ARG A 136 0.92 0.21 18.10
C ARG A 136 2.26 -0.02 18.79
N LYS A 137 2.48 -1.20 19.37
CA LYS A 137 3.71 -1.57 20.09
C LYS A 137 4.24 -2.90 19.58
N GLY A 138 5.56 -2.98 19.49
CA GLY A 138 6.26 -4.11 18.91
C GLY A 138 6.01 -4.25 17.42
N GLU A 139 6.61 -5.29 16.85
CA GLU A 139 6.52 -5.60 15.43
C GLU A 139 6.34 -7.10 15.25
N ILE A 140 5.26 -7.49 14.56
CA ILE A 140 4.98 -8.90 14.29
C ILE A 140 6.05 -9.55 13.40
N PHE A 141 6.72 -8.77 12.53
CA PHE A 141 7.77 -9.26 11.64
C PHE A 141 9.03 -9.74 12.38
N ASN A 142 9.33 -9.18 13.55
CA ASN A 142 10.39 -9.69 14.41
C ASN A 142 10.14 -11.16 14.81
N LEU A 143 8.88 -11.59 14.87
CA LEU A 143 8.53 -12.99 15.11
C LEU A 143 8.68 -13.84 13.85
N PHE A 144 8.35 -13.30 12.67
CA PHE A 144 8.43 -14.03 11.40
C PHE A 144 9.89 -14.36 11.06
N ASN A 145 10.82 -13.47 11.42
CA ASN A 145 12.26 -13.60 11.20
C ASN A 145 13.03 -13.99 12.48
N THR A 146 12.35 -14.58 13.47
CA THR A 146 12.99 -14.84 14.77
C THR A 146 14.11 -15.88 14.67
N ASP A 147 15.34 -15.44 14.91
CA ASP A 147 16.50 -16.32 15.08
C ASP A 147 16.52 -17.02 16.44
N ALA A 148 15.57 -16.70 17.34
CA ALA A 148 15.50 -17.23 18.70
C ALA A 148 15.60 -18.76 18.70
N VAL A 149 16.78 -19.30 19.04
CA VAL A 149 16.99 -20.74 19.08
C VAL A 149 16.20 -21.26 20.27
N VAL A 150 15.18 -22.08 19.98
CA VAL A 150 14.46 -22.80 21.04
C VAL A 150 15.45 -23.74 21.70
N ASN A 151 16.02 -23.32 22.84
CA ASN A 151 16.97 -24.12 23.58
C ASN A 151 16.22 -25.31 24.17
N LYS A 152 16.37 -26.47 23.53
CA LYS A 152 15.71 -27.72 23.95
C LYS A 152 16.00 -28.07 25.41
N GLY A 153 17.18 -27.72 25.93
CA GLY A 153 17.54 -27.89 27.33
C GLY A 153 16.73 -26.98 28.27
N LYS A 154 16.56 -25.70 27.92
CA LYS A 154 15.68 -24.78 28.67
C LYS A 154 14.22 -25.27 28.65
N VAL A 155 13.71 -25.68 27.50
CA VAL A 155 12.34 -26.22 27.38
C VAL A 155 12.14 -27.46 28.25
N LEU A 156 13.09 -28.41 28.23
CA LEU A 156 13.06 -29.59 29.07
C LEU A 156 13.10 -29.23 30.56
N LEU A 157 13.98 -28.31 30.96
CA LEU A 157 14.09 -27.81 32.32
C LEU A 157 12.76 -27.21 32.80
N TYR A 158 12.15 -26.32 32.03
CA TYR A 158 10.87 -25.70 32.41
C TYR A 158 9.71 -26.70 32.47
N ASN A 159 9.70 -27.73 31.61
CA ASN A 159 8.73 -28.82 31.71
C ASN A 159 8.92 -29.65 32.98
N ILE A 160 10.16 -29.98 33.35
CA ILE A 160 10.47 -30.71 34.59
C ILE A 160 10.05 -29.90 35.81
N LEU A 161 10.40 -28.60 35.84
CA LEU A 161 10.01 -27.69 36.93
C LEU A 161 8.47 -27.58 37.06
N ALA A 162 7.74 -27.49 35.94
CA ALA A 162 6.27 -27.46 35.98
C ALA A 162 5.66 -28.74 36.57
N ILE A 163 6.27 -29.91 36.32
CA ILE A 163 5.83 -31.19 36.87
C ILE A 163 6.11 -31.24 38.38
N SER A 164 7.26 -30.75 38.85
CA SER A 164 7.55 -30.71 40.29
C SER A 164 6.61 -29.80 41.07
N SER A 165 5.98 -28.79 40.44
CA SER A 165 4.91 -28.01 41.06
C SER A 165 3.68 -28.86 41.36
N ALA A 166 3.29 -29.72 40.41
CA ALA A 166 2.17 -30.64 40.59
C ALA A 166 2.48 -31.70 41.66
N ILE A 167 3.71 -32.22 41.67
CA ILE A 167 4.19 -33.16 42.70
C ILE A 167 4.17 -32.50 44.08
N ALA A 168 4.64 -31.26 44.21
CA ALA A 168 4.62 -30.52 45.47
C ALA A 168 3.19 -30.32 46.00
N LEU A 169 2.23 -30.02 45.11
CA LEU A 169 0.82 -29.90 45.47
C LEU A 169 0.24 -31.25 45.97
N VAL A 170 0.55 -32.35 45.29
CA VAL A 170 0.13 -33.70 45.70
C VAL A 170 0.75 -34.10 47.05
N CYS A 171 2.05 -33.81 47.25
CA CYS A 171 2.72 -34.07 48.52
C CYS A 171 2.11 -33.27 49.67
N PHE A 172 1.72 -32.01 49.45
CA PHE A 172 1.00 -31.23 50.44
C PHE A 172 -0.34 -31.86 50.83
N LEU A 173 -1.09 -32.38 49.84
CA LEU A 173 -2.38 -33.06 50.09
C LEU A 173 -2.21 -34.38 50.86
N LEU A 174 -1.14 -35.13 50.62
CA LEU A 174 -0.90 -36.45 51.24
C LEU A 174 -0.27 -36.36 52.64
N PHE A 175 0.64 -35.41 52.87
CA PHE A 175 1.47 -35.36 54.08
C PHE A 175 1.16 -34.15 55.01
N GLY A 176 0.15 -33.34 54.66
CA GLY A 176 -0.37 -32.27 55.50
C GLY A 176 0.58 -31.07 55.69
N ALA A 177 0.33 -30.29 56.74
CA ALA A 177 0.93 -28.98 56.98
C ALA A 177 2.47 -28.98 57.10
N ASN A 178 3.10 -30.13 57.36
CA ASN A 178 4.56 -30.25 57.47
C ASN A 178 5.29 -29.95 56.16
N GLN A 179 4.60 -30.01 55.01
CA GLN A 179 5.19 -29.71 53.69
C GLN A 179 5.02 -28.24 53.24
N ILE A 180 4.41 -27.39 54.07
CA ILE A 180 4.21 -25.96 53.76
C ILE A 180 5.54 -25.23 53.47
N PRO A 181 6.62 -25.38 54.27
CA PRO A 181 7.88 -24.69 53.99
C PRO A 181 8.51 -25.12 52.65
N THR A 182 8.43 -26.41 52.32
CA THR A 182 8.92 -26.98 51.06
C THR A 182 8.19 -26.37 49.85
N PHE A 183 6.87 -26.25 49.95
CA PHE A 183 6.04 -25.63 48.92
C PHE A 183 6.42 -24.16 48.69
N PHE A 184 6.56 -23.36 49.76
CA PHE A 184 6.96 -21.96 49.65
C PHE A 184 8.38 -21.78 49.10
N PHE A 185 9.30 -22.67 49.45
CA PHE A 185 10.66 -22.64 48.90
C PHE A 185 10.68 -22.90 47.39
N ILE A 186 9.96 -23.93 46.93
CA ILE A 186 9.82 -24.24 45.49
C ILE A 186 9.11 -23.07 44.77
N PHE A 187 8.05 -22.54 45.37
CA PHE A 187 7.32 -21.39 44.83
C PHE A 187 8.22 -20.16 44.68
N ALA A 188 9.08 -19.85 45.67
CA ALA A 188 10.01 -18.74 45.59
C ALA A 188 11.03 -18.91 44.45
N ILE A 189 11.55 -20.13 44.24
CA ILE A 189 12.42 -20.45 43.11
C ILE A 189 11.68 -20.23 41.79
N TYR A 190 10.42 -20.66 41.68
CA TYR A 190 9.63 -20.47 40.45
C TYR A 190 9.26 -19.03 40.19
N MET A 191 8.94 -18.27 41.23
CA MET A 191 8.75 -16.83 41.13
C MET A 191 10.02 -16.17 40.59
N PHE A 192 11.19 -16.53 41.12
CA PHE A 192 12.47 -16.00 40.64
C PHE A 192 12.74 -16.36 39.17
N ILE A 193 12.54 -17.62 38.78
CA ILE A 193 12.72 -18.07 37.39
C ILE A 193 11.72 -17.39 36.46
N SER A 194 10.45 -17.30 36.87
CA SER A 194 9.38 -16.64 36.13
C SER A 194 9.72 -15.17 35.87
N MET A 195 10.13 -14.43 36.91
CA MET A 195 10.55 -13.02 36.78
C MET A 195 11.75 -12.85 35.85
N ARG A 196 12.79 -13.68 36.00
CA ARG A 196 13.97 -13.67 35.09
C ARG A 196 13.57 -13.94 33.64
N SER A 197 12.70 -14.92 33.41
CA SER A 197 12.24 -15.29 32.06
C SER A 197 11.29 -14.26 31.45
N ALA A 198 10.49 -13.57 32.26
CA ALA A 198 9.61 -12.51 31.80
C ALA A 198 10.40 -11.33 31.24
N ALA A 199 11.50 -10.96 31.91
CA ALA A 199 12.44 -9.95 31.42
C ALA A 199 13.13 -10.36 30.10
N GLU A 200 13.39 -11.65 29.89
CA GLU A 200 13.99 -12.16 28.64
C GLU A 200 13.05 -12.01 27.43
N ILE A 201 11.72 -12.08 27.64
CA ILE A 201 10.71 -12.08 26.57
C ILE A 201 10.01 -10.72 26.41
N GLU A 202 10.24 -9.77 27.32
CA GLU A 202 9.46 -8.54 27.45
C GLU A 202 9.26 -7.79 26.12
N TYR A 203 10.31 -7.70 25.31
CA TYR A 203 10.30 -7.02 24.00
C TYR A 203 9.36 -7.68 22.97
N GLU A 204 9.15 -8.99 23.04
CA GLU A 204 8.32 -9.75 22.09
C GLU A 204 6.87 -9.92 22.55
N LEU A 205 6.55 -9.61 23.83
CA LEU A 205 5.21 -9.83 24.40
C LEU A 205 4.10 -9.12 23.60
N SER A 206 4.35 -7.87 23.20
CA SER A 206 3.38 -7.09 22.42
C SER A 206 3.15 -7.68 21.02
N SER A 207 4.21 -8.14 20.35
CA SER A 207 4.13 -8.84 19.07
C SER A 207 3.38 -10.17 19.17
N LEU A 208 3.61 -10.93 20.26
CA LEU A 208 2.93 -12.21 20.50
C LEU A 208 1.44 -12.02 20.81
N GLN A 209 1.11 -10.98 21.57
CA GLN A 209 -0.29 -10.62 21.81
C GLN A 209 -0.99 -10.28 20.49
N TYR A 210 -0.37 -9.42 19.67
CA TYR A 210 -0.91 -9.04 18.37
C TYR A 210 -1.07 -10.27 17.47
N LEU A 211 -0.07 -11.16 17.41
CA LEU A 211 -0.14 -12.43 16.69
C LEU A 211 -1.31 -13.31 17.18
N GLY A 212 -1.53 -13.40 18.48
CA GLY A 212 -2.66 -14.13 19.05
C GLY A 212 -4.02 -13.60 18.60
N ASN A 213 -4.17 -12.27 18.55
CA ASN A 213 -5.37 -11.61 18.04
C ASN A 213 -5.51 -11.79 16.52
N PHE A 214 -4.40 -11.70 15.77
CA PHE A 214 -4.35 -11.95 14.33
C PHE A 214 -4.82 -13.36 13.98
N ILE A 215 -4.33 -14.39 14.68
CA ILE A 215 -4.77 -15.78 14.46
C ILE A 215 -6.25 -15.96 14.79
N ARG A 216 -6.78 -15.23 15.79
CA ARG A 216 -8.21 -15.25 16.11
C ARG A 216 -9.04 -14.62 14.99
N ALA A 217 -8.64 -13.46 14.49
CA ALA A 217 -9.27 -12.79 13.36
C ALA A 217 -9.27 -13.68 12.11
N ALA A 218 -8.13 -14.29 11.78
CA ALA A 218 -8.02 -15.27 10.69
C ALA A 218 -8.98 -16.46 10.86
N LYS A 219 -9.10 -17.02 12.08
CA LYS A 219 -10.06 -18.09 12.36
C LYS A 219 -11.51 -17.64 12.18
N ASP A 220 -11.84 -16.41 12.54
CA ASP A 220 -13.20 -15.89 12.37
C ASP A 220 -13.52 -15.62 10.90
N LEU A 221 -12.56 -15.08 10.12
CA LEU A 221 -12.67 -14.96 8.66
C LEU A 221 -12.82 -16.32 7.98
N SER A 222 -12.16 -17.37 8.49
CA SER A 222 -12.24 -18.73 7.94
C SER A 222 -13.61 -19.41 8.07
N LYS A 223 -14.56 -18.77 8.79
CA LYS A 223 -15.93 -19.27 9.01
C LYS A 223 -16.96 -18.59 8.11
N ILE A 224 -16.54 -17.59 7.33
CA ILE A 224 -17.44 -16.87 6.42
C ILE A 224 -17.87 -17.84 5.32
N ASP A 225 -19.17 -17.98 5.14
CA ASP A 225 -19.76 -18.82 4.10
C ASP A 225 -20.29 -17.91 2.98
N ASN A 226 -19.55 -17.84 1.87
CA ASN A 226 -19.97 -17.13 0.67
C ASN A 226 -19.34 -17.80 -0.57
N PRO A 227 -20.12 -18.13 -1.62
CA PRO A 227 -19.62 -18.84 -2.80
C PRO A 227 -18.45 -18.14 -3.51
N ILE A 228 -18.49 -16.81 -3.62
CA ILE A 228 -17.47 -16.00 -4.32
C ILE A 228 -16.18 -15.95 -3.48
N LEU A 229 -16.30 -15.86 -2.15
CA LEU A 229 -15.15 -15.85 -1.24
C LEU A 229 -14.61 -17.25 -0.93
N ASN A 230 -15.23 -18.34 -1.41
CA ASN A 230 -14.93 -19.70 -0.97
C ASN A 230 -13.45 -20.08 -1.16
N ASP A 231 -12.86 -19.73 -2.31
CA ASP A 231 -11.43 -19.97 -2.56
C ASP A 231 -10.55 -19.22 -1.55
N TYR A 232 -10.94 -17.99 -1.25
CA TYR A 232 -10.21 -17.10 -0.34
C TYR A 232 -10.29 -17.59 1.11
N VAL A 233 -11.50 -17.92 1.57
CA VAL A 233 -11.79 -18.47 2.90
C VAL A 233 -11.13 -19.84 3.07
N SER A 234 -11.15 -20.68 2.03
CA SER A 234 -10.49 -22.00 2.06
C SER A 234 -8.97 -21.87 2.20
N ALA A 235 -8.36 -20.91 1.50
CA ALA A 235 -6.94 -20.61 1.65
C ALA A 235 -6.61 -20.13 3.08
N ILE A 236 -7.40 -19.21 3.64
CA ILE A 236 -7.24 -18.77 5.05
C ILE A 236 -7.34 -19.98 6.00
N LYS A 237 -8.34 -20.84 5.80
CA LYS A 237 -8.60 -22.03 6.63
C LYS A 237 -7.44 -23.02 6.59
N GLU A 238 -6.87 -23.27 5.42
CA GLU A 238 -5.69 -24.14 5.25
C GLU A 238 -4.48 -23.57 6.01
N LYS A 239 -4.19 -22.27 5.83
CA LYS A 239 -3.00 -21.62 6.40
C LYS A 239 -3.10 -21.41 7.92
N VAL A 240 -4.30 -21.16 8.44
CA VAL A 240 -4.52 -20.97 9.89
C VAL A 240 -4.56 -22.28 10.68
N ALA A 241 -4.89 -23.41 10.05
CA ALA A 241 -5.00 -24.71 10.72
C ALA A 241 -3.74 -25.12 11.53
N PRO A 242 -2.51 -25.09 10.98
CA PRO A 242 -1.30 -25.43 11.74
C PRO A 242 -0.95 -24.37 12.82
N LEU A 243 -1.40 -23.13 12.62
CA LEU A 243 -1.19 -22.00 13.53
C LEU A 243 -2.23 -21.92 14.64
N SER A 244 -3.26 -22.78 14.59
CA SER A 244 -4.45 -22.71 15.43
C SER A 244 -4.17 -22.78 16.93
N LYS A 245 -3.05 -23.35 17.38
CA LYS A 245 -2.69 -23.39 18.81
C LYS A 245 -2.15 -22.06 19.34
N ILE A 246 -1.73 -21.13 18.47
CA ILE A 246 -1.11 -19.86 18.87
C ILE A 246 -2.11 -18.99 19.67
N ASP A 247 -3.37 -18.91 19.25
CA ASP A 247 -4.38 -18.09 19.95
C ASP A 247 -4.62 -18.55 21.40
N SER A 248 -4.57 -19.86 21.65
CA SER A 248 -4.78 -20.44 22.99
C SER A 248 -3.56 -20.24 23.88
N LYS A 249 -2.35 -20.31 23.29
CA LYS A 249 -1.09 -20.17 24.02
C LYS A 249 -0.77 -18.72 24.35
N THR A 250 -1.09 -17.79 23.46
CA THR A 250 -0.87 -16.35 23.66
C THR A 250 -1.71 -15.77 24.81
N LYS A 251 -2.89 -16.35 25.12
CA LYS A 251 -3.67 -16.00 26.32
C LYS A 251 -2.91 -16.21 27.64
N PHE A 252 -1.99 -17.17 27.69
CA PHE A 252 -1.14 -17.40 28.88
C PHE A 252 0.10 -16.50 28.88
N ILE A 253 0.50 -15.98 27.72
CA ILE A 253 1.64 -15.07 27.59
C ILE A 253 1.22 -13.67 28.06
N TYR A 254 0.05 -13.23 27.59
CA TYR A 254 -0.51 -11.92 27.85
C TYR A 254 -1.94 -12.04 28.38
N SER A 255 -2.17 -11.56 29.59
CA SER A 255 -3.48 -11.52 30.24
C SER A 255 -3.77 -10.07 30.64
N GLN A 256 -4.98 -9.60 30.32
CA GLN A 256 -5.48 -8.23 30.56
C GLN A 256 -6.88 -8.26 31.21
N SER A 257 -7.24 -9.42 31.78
CA SER A 257 -8.59 -9.73 32.25
C SER A 257 -8.71 -9.57 33.77
N GLU A 258 -9.93 -9.45 34.28
CA GLU A 258 -10.18 -9.47 35.74
C GLU A 258 -9.73 -10.80 36.40
N LEU A 259 -9.47 -11.85 35.61
CA LEU A 259 -8.91 -13.13 36.05
C LEU A 259 -7.36 -13.16 36.05
N ASP A 260 -6.70 -12.02 35.86
CA ASP A 260 -5.24 -11.92 35.77
C ASP A 260 -4.54 -12.52 36.99
N ILE A 261 -5.10 -12.38 38.19
CA ILE A 261 -4.53 -12.99 39.39
C ILE A 261 -4.48 -14.52 39.26
N PHE A 262 -5.53 -15.16 38.73
CA PHE A 262 -5.56 -16.60 38.53
C PHE A 262 -4.60 -17.05 37.43
N ILE A 263 -4.55 -16.32 36.32
CA ILE A 263 -3.67 -16.65 35.19
C ILE A 263 -2.20 -16.43 35.56
N GLU A 264 -1.87 -15.35 36.26
CA GLU A 264 -0.53 -15.11 36.80
C GLU A 264 -0.13 -16.18 37.81
N THR A 265 -1.06 -16.63 38.65
CA THR A 265 -0.80 -17.75 39.58
C THR A 265 -0.48 -19.04 38.84
N ILE A 266 -1.24 -19.37 37.79
CA ILE A 266 -0.96 -20.54 36.94
C ILE A 266 0.38 -20.37 36.20
N ASN A 267 0.66 -19.17 35.69
CA ASN A 267 1.91 -18.85 35.00
C ASN A 267 3.11 -18.99 35.92
N ALA A 268 3.01 -18.52 37.17
CA ALA A 268 4.06 -18.64 38.18
C ALA A 268 4.27 -20.09 38.61
N LEU A 269 3.19 -20.83 38.91
CA LEU A 269 3.30 -22.19 39.41
C LEU A 269 3.77 -23.18 38.36
N PHE A 270 3.32 -23.06 37.11
CA PHE A 270 3.57 -24.06 36.06
C PHE A 270 4.50 -23.57 34.96
N LEU A 271 5.11 -22.38 35.14
CA LEU A 271 5.96 -21.72 34.14
C LEU A 271 5.27 -21.65 32.76
N THR A 272 3.94 -21.48 32.76
CA THR A 272 3.11 -21.62 31.56
C THR A 272 3.39 -20.53 30.54
N ARG A 273 3.73 -19.31 30.98
CA ARG A 273 4.13 -18.18 30.11
C ARG A 273 5.33 -18.54 29.25
N ILE A 274 6.48 -18.89 29.86
CA ILE A 274 7.73 -19.23 29.15
C ILE A 274 7.58 -20.50 28.29
N ARG A 275 6.82 -21.50 28.75
CA ARG A 275 6.54 -22.72 27.97
C ARG A 275 5.66 -22.43 26.76
N SER A 276 4.66 -21.57 26.93
CA SER A 276 3.79 -21.11 25.84
C SER A 276 4.57 -20.30 24.82
N TYR A 277 5.46 -19.41 25.28
CA TYR A 277 6.38 -18.66 24.45
C TYR A 277 7.20 -19.56 23.53
N TYR A 278 8.01 -20.48 24.07
CA TYR A 278 8.83 -21.37 23.24
C TYR A 278 8.00 -22.23 22.30
N SER A 279 6.82 -22.65 22.72
CA SER A 279 5.96 -23.41 21.83
C SER A 279 5.40 -22.56 20.69
N VAL A 280 5.06 -21.29 20.93
CA VAL A 280 4.60 -20.38 19.87
C VAL A 280 5.74 -20.13 18.89
N ILE A 281 6.95 -19.82 19.38
CA ILE A 281 8.14 -19.67 18.53
C ILE A 281 8.40 -20.93 17.70
N ASN A 282 8.29 -22.13 18.27
CA ASN A 282 8.46 -23.37 17.51
C ASN A 282 7.41 -23.53 16.40
N ILE A 283 6.13 -23.23 16.69
CA ILE A 283 5.06 -23.27 15.69
C ILE A 283 5.34 -22.27 14.56
N ILE A 284 5.78 -21.05 14.89
CA ILE A 284 6.12 -20.02 13.90
C ILE A 284 7.27 -20.50 13.01
N LYS A 285 8.35 -21.07 13.58
CA LYS A 285 9.49 -21.57 12.80
C LYS A 285 9.10 -22.68 11.83
N GLU A 286 8.28 -23.63 12.29
CA GLU A 286 7.81 -24.74 11.44
C GLU A 286 6.83 -24.28 10.35
N ASN A 287 6.15 -23.15 10.54
CA ASN A 287 5.06 -22.69 9.67
C ASN A 287 5.25 -21.25 9.16
N ARG A 288 6.48 -20.77 9.07
CA ARG A 288 6.80 -19.37 8.73
C ARG A 288 6.13 -18.94 7.42
N GLN A 289 6.25 -19.75 6.38
CA GLN A 289 5.65 -19.46 5.07
C GLN A 289 4.11 -19.38 5.15
N ASN A 290 3.47 -20.30 5.88
CA ASN A 290 2.01 -20.27 6.06
C ASN A 290 1.57 -19.02 6.83
N LEU A 291 2.36 -18.54 7.79
CA LEU A 291 2.05 -17.33 8.55
C LEU A 291 2.15 -16.07 7.67
N ILE A 292 3.17 -15.97 6.81
CA ILE A 292 3.32 -14.86 5.86
C ILE A 292 2.19 -14.85 4.84
N GLU A 293 1.87 -16.01 4.24
CA GLU A 293 0.75 -16.15 3.30
C GLU A 293 -0.60 -15.87 3.97
N LEU A 294 -0.78 -16.30 5.24
CA LEU A 294 -1.99 -15.96 5.99
C LEU A 294 -2.09 -14.45 6.24
N TYR A 295 -0.97 -13.79 6.54
CA TYR A 295 -0.89 -12.34 6.75
C TYR A 295 -1.32 -11.56 5.51
N SER A 296 -0.79 -11.94 4.34
CA SER A 296 -1.17 -11.31 3.07
C SER A 296 -2.65 -11.55 2.72
N LEU A 297 -3.18 -12.74 2.99
CA LEU A 297 -4.60 -13.05 2.75
C LEU A 297 -5.52 -12.19 3.62
N VAL A 298 -5.27 -12.13 4.93
CA VAL A 298 -6.08 -11.30 5.84
C VAL A 298 -6.00 -9.82 5.47
N GLY A 299 -4.80 -9.31 5.19
CA GLY A 299 -4.63 -7.90 4.80
C GLY A 299 -5.28 -7.54 3.47
N THR A 300 -5.20 -8.43 2.47
CA THR A 300 -5.79 -8.20 1.15
C THR A 300 -7.32 -8.10 1.22
N MET A 301 -7.97 -8.86 2.10
CA MET A 301 -9.41 -8.74 2.32
C MET A 301 -9.80 -7.31 2.74
N GLU A 302 -9.05 -6.71 3.67
CA GLU A 302 -9.27 -5.33 4.11
C GLU A 302 -8.92 -4.31 3.01
N ALA A 303 -7.88 -4.57 2.23
CA ALA A 303 -7.52 -3.75 1.08
C ALA A 303 -8.65 -3.72 0.05
N TYR A 304 -9.33 -4.84 -0.21
CA TYR A 304 -10.48 -4.89 -1.12
C TYR A 304 -11.68 -4.12 -0.60
N ILE A 305 -11.93 -4.16 0.71
CA ILE A 305 -12.95 -3.31 1.34
C ILE A 305 -12.59 -1.83 1.15
N SER A 306 -11.31 -1.46 1.28
CA SER A 306 -10.87 -0.08 1.04
C SER A 306 -11.08 0.35 -0.41
N VAL A 307 -10.83 -0.53 -1.37
CA VAL A 307 -11.12 -0.24 -2.78
C VAL A 307 -12.63 -0.09 -3.03
N ALA A 308 -13.47 -0.94 -2.44
CA ALA A 308 -14.92 -0.80 -2.55
C ALA A 308 -15.38 0.55 -1.98
N SER A 309 -14.84 0.93 -0.82
CA SER A 309 -15.11 2.22 -0.17
C SER A 309 -14.67 3.41 -1.03
N PHE A 310 -13.50 3.31 -1.66
CA PHE A 310 -13.00 4.33 -2.57
C PHE A 310 -13.90 4.50 -3.81
N ARG A 311 -14.40 3.41 -4.39
CA ARG A 311 -15.36 3.44 -5.52
C ARG A 311 -16.65 4.19 -5.18
N ASP A 312 -17.15 4.04 -3.95
CA ASP A 312 -18.34 4.73 -3.47
C ASP A 312 -18.10 6.20 -3.08
N ARG A 313 -16.85 6.60 -2.80
CA ARG A 313 -16.48 8.00 -2.50
C ARG A 313 -16.29 8.87 -3.73
N ILE A 314 -15.78 8.30 -4.82
CA ILE A 314 -15.46 9.08 -6.03
C ILE A 314 -16.70 9.32 -6.91
N PRO A 315 -16.82 10.50 -7.57
CA PRO A 315 -18.00 10.86 -8.37
C PRO A 315 -18.30 9.92 -9.53
N ASN A 316 -17.26 9.43 -10.20
CA ASN A 316 -17.34 8.48 -11.28
C ASN A 316 -16.11 7.57 -11.29
N TYR A 317 -16.28 6.36 -11.80
CA TYR A 317 -15.20 5.47 -12.15
C TYR A 317 -15.67 4.52 -13.23
N CYS A 318 -14.71 3.90 -13.92
CA CYS A 318 -14.99 2.78 -14.80
C CYS A 318 -14.12 1.58 -14.45
N LEU A 319 -14.61 0.42 -14.87
CA LEU A 319 -13.85 -0.82 -14.83
C LEU A 319 -13.00 -0.90 -16.11
N PRO A 320 -11.69 -1.17 -15.99
CA PRO A 320 -10.78 -1.09 -17.13
C PRO A 320 -11.00 -2.23 -18.14
N GLU A 321 -11.06 -1.90 -19.42
CA GLU A 321 -11.05 -2.87 -20.51
C GLU A 321 -9.60 -3.14 -20.98
N PHE A 322 -9.05 -4.29 -20.63
CA PHE A 322 -7.71 -4.69 -21.10
C PHE A 322 -7.74 -5.33 -22.50
N ILE A 323 -6.90 -4.84 -23.40
CA ILE A 323 -6.75 -5.36 -24.78
C ILE A 323 -5.51 -6.24 -24.87
N ASN A 324 -5.67 -7.42 -25.46
CA ASN A 324 -4.57 -8.33 -25.82
C ASN A 324 -4.37 -8.33 -27.34
N ASN A 325 -3.84 -7.24 -27.89
CA ASN A 325 -3.41 -7.13 -29.28
C ASN A 325 -1.91 -6.80 -29.35
N ASN A 326 -1.33 -6.90 -30.55
CA ASN A 326 0.09 -6.55 -30.77
C ASN A 326 0.36 -5.05 -30.67
N ASP A 327 -0.69 -4.22 -30.62
CA ASP A 327 -0.58 -2.78 -30.54
C ASP A 327 -0.53 -2.31 -29.09
N LYS A 328 0.26 -1.26 -28.84
CA LYS A 328 0.30 -0.56 -27.56
C LYS A 328 -0.81 0.48 -27.58
N THR A 329 -1.93 0.19 -26.92
CA THR A 329 -3.14 1.01 -26.99
C THR A 329 -3.44 1.61 -25.62
N LEU A 330 -3.78 2.90 -25.57
CA LEU A 330 -4.33 3.57 -24.39
C LEU A 330 -5.42 4.54 -24.83
N ILE A 331 -6.66 4.29 -24.43
CA ILE A 331 -7.81 5.13 -24.73
C ILE A 331 -8.49 5.44 -23.41
N VAL A 332 -8.53 6.72 -23.06
CA VAL A 332 -9.17 7.21 -21.84
C VAL A 332 -10.05 8.43 -22.15
N GLU A 333 -11.24 8.46 -21.57
CA GLU A 333 -12.19 9.57 -21.72
C GLU A 333 -12.48 10.17 -20.34
N ASN A 334 -12.33 11.50 -20.23
CA ASN A 334 -12.55 12.29 -19.02
C ASN A 334 -11.80 11.74 -17.78
N ILE A 335 -10.50 11.47 -17.94
CA ILE A 335 -9.65 10.99 -16.87
C ILE A 335 -9.36 12.06 -15.84
N ASN A 336 -9.43 11.68 -14.56
CA ASN A 336 -9.20 12.55 -13.42
C ASN A 336 -8.20 11.93 -12.42
N HIS A 337 -7.67 12.75 -11.53
CA HIS A 337 -6.65 12.35 -10.56
C HIS A 337 -7.30 12.11 -9.18
N PRO A 338 -7.02 10.99 -8.48
CA PRO A 338 -7.64 10.68 -7.18
C PRO A 338 -7.35 11.70 -6.08
N LEU A 339 -6.20 12.38 -6.16
CA LEU A 339 -5.79 13.44 -5.21
C LEU A 339 -6.34 14.85 -5.53
N LEU A 340 -7.17 15.01 -6.57
CA LEU A 340 -7.74 16.31 -6.95
C LEU A 340 -9.24 16.31 -6.66
N GLU A 341 -9.71 17.24 -5.83
CA GLU A 341 -11.13 17.43 -5.53
C GLU A 341 -11.88 17.99 -6.77
N ASP A 342 -11.38 19.10 -7.34
CA ASP A 342 -11.98 19.78 -8.51
C ASP A 342 -11.08 19.67 -9.76
N GLY A 343 -10.61 18.47 -10.07
CA GLY A 343 -9.75 18.23 -11.23
C GLY A 343 -10.48 18.43 -12.56
N VAL A 344 -9.86 19.13 -13.52
CA VAL A 344 -10.40 19.29 -14.88
C VAL A 344 -10.11 18.01 -15.69
N PRO A 345 -11.13 17.22 -16.07
CA PRO A 345 -10.92 15.95 -16.75
C PRO A 345 -10.43 16.14 -18.18
N ASN A 346 -9.60 15.21 -18.66
CA ASN A 346 -9.01 15.24 -19.99
C ASN A 346 -9.15 13.87 -20.70
N SER A 347 -9.05 13.84 -22.02
CA SER A 347 -9.20 12.61 -22.81
C SER A 347 -8.00 12.44 -23.73
N ILE A 348 -7.56 11.20 -23.95
CA ILE A 348 -6.49 10.90 -24.91
C ILE A 348 -6.63 9.49 -25.48
N SER A 349 -6.25 9.34 -26.75
CA SER A 349 -6.24 8.06 -27.46
C SER A 349 -4.90 7.87 -28.16
N LEU A 350 -4.15 6.86 -27.75
CA LEU A 350 -2.84 6.50 -28.27
C LEU A 350 -2.87 5.07 -28.82
N THR A 351 -2.29 4.87 -30.00
CA THR A 351 -2.05 3.53 -30.57
C THR A 351 -0.67 3.51 -31.20
N ASN A 352 0.30 2.86 -30.55
CA ASN A 352 1.71 2.82 -30.93
C ASN A 352 2.38 4.21 -31.06
N GLN A 353 1.79 5.24 -30.45
CA GLN A 353 2.21 6.63 -30.52
C GLN A 353 2.63 7.14 -29.13
N GLY A 354 3.59 8.05 -29.11
CA GLY A 354 3.94 8.83 -27.92
C GLY A 354 3.30 10.22 -27.95
N VAL A 355 3.52 11.01 -26.91
CA VAL A 355 3.06 12.40 -26.80
C VAL A 355 4.21 13.31 -26.44
N ILE A 356 4.36 14.40 -27.20
CA ILE A 356 5.14 15.56 -26.77
C ILE A 356 4.19 16.61 -26.26
N LEU A 357 4.38 16.99 -25.00
CA LEU A 357 3.54 17.93 -24.29
C LEU A 357 4.29 19.25 -24.10
N THR A 358 3.76 20.33 -24.69
CA THR A 358 4.31 21.68 -24.54
C THR A 358 3.39 22.56 -23.69
N GLY A 359 3.90 23.69 -23.21
CA GLY A 359 3.14 24.64 -22.42
C GLY A 359 3.99 25.27 -21.33
N SER A 360 3.47 26.35 -20.74
CA SER A 360 4.11 27.06 -19.64
C SER A 360 4.21 26.22 -18.36
N ASN A 361 5.03 26.65 -17.42
CA ASN A 361 5.02 26.07 -16.08
C ASN A 361 3.68 26.34 -15.41
N MET A 362 3.26 25.44 -14.51
CA MET A 362 1.97 25.52 -13.79
C MET A 362 0.71 25.29 -14.64
N SER A 363 0.82 25.05 -15.95
CA SER A 363 -0.33 24.79 -16.83
C SER A 363 -0.95 23.40 -16.70
N GLY A 364 -0.48 22.56 -15.76
CA GLY A 364 -1.03 21.23 -15.50
C GLY A 364 -0.34 20.07 -16.23
N LYS A 365 0.78 20.29 -16.94
CA LYS A 365 1.50 19.24 -17.68
C LYS A 365 1.87 18.03 -16.81
N SER A 366 2.59 18.25 -15.71
CA SER A 366 3.05 17.19 -14.81
C SER A 366 1.87 16.53 -14.09
N THR A 367 0.83 17.30 -13.76
CA THR A 367 -0.43 16.78 -13.22
C THR A 367 -1.13 15.84 -14.19
N PHE A 368 -1.23 16.20 -15.48
CA PHE A 368 -1.80 15.34 -16.51
C PHE A 368 -1.00 14.04 -16.70
N MET A 369 0.34 14.13 -16.74
CA MET A 369 1.21 12.96 -16.81
C MET A 369 1.01 12.01 -15.62
N ARG A 370 0.99 12.56 -14.39
CA ARG A 370 0.69 11.79 -13.17
C ARG A 370 -0.70 11.18 -13.21
N THR A 371 -1.70 11.91 -13.71
CA THR A 371 -3.10 11.46 -13.85
C THR A 371 -3.22 10.22 -14.74
N ILE A 372 -2.58 10.23 -15.91
CA ILE A 372 -2.57 9.06 -16.79
C ILE A 372 -1.87 7.88 -16.13
N ALA A 373 -0.66 8.10 -15.59
CA ALA A 373 0.14 7.05 -15.00
C ALA A 373 -0.51 6.40 -13.76
N ILE A 374 -1.11 7.20 -12.88
CA ILE A 374 -1.79 6.67 -11.68
C ILE A 374 -3.05 5.89 -12.05
N ASN A 375 -3.79 6.29 -13.08
CA ASN A 375 -4.96 5.54 -13.55
C ASN A 375 -4.58 4.22 -14.22
N ILE A 376 -3.47 4.19 -14.97
CA ILE A 376 -2.89 2.92 -15.47
C ILE A 376 -2.53 2.01 -14.28
N LEU A 377 -1.89 2.59 -13.25
CA LEU A 377 -1.52 1.85 -12.05
C LEU A 377 -2.75 1.30 -11.33
N MET A 378 -3.75 2.13 -11.04
CA MET A 378 -5.00 1.74 -10.37
C MET A 378 -5.78 0.70 -11.18
N SER A 379 -5.79 0.80 -12.51
CA SER A 379 -6.42 -0.20 -13.38
C SER A 379 -5.79 -1.58 -13.20
N GLN A 380 -4.47 -1.66 -13.06
CA GLN A 380 -3.72 -2.91 -12.90
C GLN A 380 -3.51 -3.35 -11.45
N THR A 381 -3.92 -2.54 -10.46
CA THR A 381 -3.74 -2.85 -9.02
C THR A 381 -5.07 -3.02 -8.32
N ILE A 382 -6.07 -2.18 -8.59
CA ILE A 382 -7.37 -2.21 -7.91
C ILE A 382 -8.53 -2.35 -8.89
N TYR A 383 -8.25 -2.61 -10.17
CA TYR A 383 -9.23 -2.78 -11.24
C TYR A 383 -10.24 -1.63 -11.31
N THR A 384 -9.76 -0.41 -11.12
CA THR A 384 -10.59 0.80 -11.06
C THR A 384 -9.82 1.94 -11.73
N SER A 385 -10.47 2.68 -12.61
CA SER A 385 -9.93 3.93 -13.16
C SER A 385 -10.91 5.07 -12.90
N TYR A 386 -10.39 6.20 -12.43
CA TYR A 386 -11.14 7.42 -12.20
C TYR A 386 -11.31 8.18 -13.53
N CYS A 387 -12.20 7.66 -14.37
CA CYS A 387 -12.57 8.20 -15.66
C CYS A 387 -13.91 7.63 -16.14
N ASP A 388 -14.45 8.19 -17.22
CA ASP A 388 -15.70 7.67 -17.83
C ASP A 388 -15.47 6.38 -18.62
N LYS A 389 -14.28 6.24 -19.22
CA LYS A 389 -13.92 5.07 -20.02
C LYS A 389 -12.43 4.84 -20.00
N TYR A 390 -12.04 3.59 -19.79
CA TYR A 390 -10.66 3.14 -19.83
C TYR A 390 -10.55 1.88 -20.70
N LYS A 391 -9.69 1.95 -21.71
CA LYS A 391 -9.35 0.81 -22.56
C LYS A 391 -7.86 0.84 -22.89
N ALA A 392 -7.11 -0.16 -22.46
CA ALA A 392 -5.66 -0.14 -22.58
C ALA A 392 -5.03 -1.53 -22.72
N SER A 393 -3.82 -1.58 -23.30
CA SER A 393 -2.91 -2.71 -23.10
C SER A 393 -2.40 -2.73 -21.65
N PHE A 394 -1.84 -3.85 -21.20
CA PHE A 394 -1.08 -3.85 -19.94
C PHE A 394 0.20 -3.03 -20.12
N PHE A 395 0.54 -2.19 -19.15
CA PHE A 395 1.71 -1.32 -19.19
C PHE A 395 2.55 -1.42 -17.94
N ARG A 396 3.87 -1.36 -18.10
CA ARG A 396 4.81 -1.10 -17.01
C ARG A 396 5.02 0.41 -16.87
N VAL A 397 4.46 1.01 -15.83
CA VAL A 397 4.61 2.44 -15.58
C VAL A 397 6.03 2.76 -15.10
N MET A 398 6.68 3.71 -15.76
CA MET A 398 8.00 4.24 -15.40
C MET A 398 7.95 5.76 -15.46
N SER A 399 8.53 6.46 -14.49
CA SER A 399 8.56 7.92 -14.49
C SER A 399 9.99 8.47 -14.44
N SER A 400 10.16 9.69 -14.92
CA SER A 400 11.31 10.54 -14.63
C SER A 400 10.76 11.95 -14.50
N LEU A 401 10.14 12.24 -13.35
CA LEU A 401 9.66 13.57 -13.04
C LEU A 401 10.70 14.30 -12.19
N SER A 402 10.77 15.62 -12.32
CA SER A 402 11.70 16.43 -11.54
C SER A 402 11.31 16.38 -10.05
N LEU A 403 12.20 15.86 -9.21
CA LEU A 403 12.06 15.91 -7.76
C LEU A 403 12.26 17.36 -7.28
N SER A 404 11.42 17.79 -6.34
CA SER A 404 11.65 19.03 -5.59
C SER A 404 12.96 18.92 -4.80
N ASP A 405 13.89 19.81 -5.11
CA ASP A 405 15.17 20.13 -4.46
C ASP A 405 15.52 19.32 -3.21
N ASN A 406 16.21 18.19 -3.39
CA ASN A 406 16.94 17.55 -2.30
C ASN A 406 18.40 18.04 -2.32
N ILE A 407 18.63 19.23 -1.76
CA ILE A 407 19.94 19.89 -1.64
C ILE A 407 20.98 18.99 -0.92
N LEU A 408 20.50 18.00 -0.16
CA LEU A 408 21.30 17.15 0.73
C LEU A 408 22.05 16.01 0.01
N SER A 409 21.64 15.61 -1.21
CA SER A 409 22.40 14.61 -1.99
C SER A 409 23.43 15.35 -2.85
N GLY A 410 24.70 15.35 -2.46
CA GLY A 410 25.80 16.01 -3.18
C GLY A 410 26.10 15.49 -4.60
N ALA A 411 25.19 14.74 -5.24
CA ALA A 411 25.22 14.44 -6.66
C ALA A 411 24.68 15.63 -7.46
N SER A 412 25.32 15.97 -8.58
CA SER A 412 24.76 16.97 -9.51
C SER A 412 23.38 16.50 -9.97
N TYR A 413 22.37 17.36 -9.91
CA TYR A 413 20.99 17.13 -10.38
C TYR A 413 20.95 16.42 -11.74
N TYR A 414 21.85 16.84 -12.64
CA TYR A 414 22.03 16.27 -13.97
C TYR A 414 22.39 14.78 -13.97
N LEU A 415 23.19 14.31 -13.01
CA LEU A 415 23.59 12.90 -12.93
C LEU A 415 22.43 12.01 -12.50
N GLU A 416 21.61 12.46 -11.53
CA GLU A 416 20.43 11.72 -11.10
C GLU A 416 19.36 11.68 -12.20
N GLU A 417 19.21 12.76 -12.95
CA GLU A 417 18.37 12.77 -14.16
C GLU A 417 18.88 11.80 -15.23
N CYS A 418 20.19 11.78 -15.51
CA CYS A 418 20.81 10.80 -16.39
C CYS A 418 20.54 9.35 -15.95
N LYS A 419 20.68 9.06 -14.65
CA LYS A 419 20.39 7.73 -14.09
C LYS A 419 18.91 7.37 -14.21
N SER A 420 18.01 8.33 -13.99
CA SER A 420 16.57 8.17 -14.12
C SER A 420 16.18 7.79 -15.56
N VAL A 421 16.67 8.52 -16.55
CA VAL A 421 16.42 8.19 -17.96
C VAL A 421 17.02 6.83 -18.30
N LEU A 422 18.25 6.52 -17.85
CA LEU A 422 18.86 5.21 -18.07
C LEU A 422 18.05 4.07 -17.43
N ARG A 423 17.47 4.26 -16.24
CA ARG A 423 16.57 3.32 -15.58
C ARG A 423 15.36 3.02 -16.47
N ILE A 424 14.75 4.04 -17.08
CA ILE A 424 13.68 3.86 -18.06
C ILE A 424 14.17 3.01 -19.24
N LEU A 425 15.30 3.39 -19.85
CA LEU A 425 15.82 2.71 -21.04
C LEU A 425 16.10 1.22 -20.79
N ASN A 426 16.60 0.86 -19.62
CA ASN A 426 16.87 -0.53 -19.24
C ASN A 426 15.59 -1.38 -19.08
N SER A 427 14.43 -0.76 -18.89
CA SER A 427 13.15 -1.47 -18.74
C SER A 427 12.44 -1.77 -20.07
N LEU A 428 12.93 -1.24 -21.19
CA LEU A 428 12.22 -1.28 -22.48
C LEU A 428 12.32 -2.61 -23.24
N GLU A 429 13.11 -3.56 -22.74
CA GLU A 429 13.33 -4.88 -23.35
C GLU A 429 12.40 -5.96 -22.79
N GLU A 430 11.50 -5.60 -21.88
CA GLU A 430 10.57 -6.55 -21.26
C GLU A 430 9.35 -6.88 -22.14
N GLU A 431 8.68 -7.98 -21.81
CA GLU A 431 7.50 -8.48 -22.55
C GLU A 431 6.32 -7.51 -22.50
N VAL A 432 6.13 -6.82 -21.36
CA VAL A 432 5.05 -5.85 -21.15
C VAL A 432 5.52 -4.47 -21.58
N PRO A 433 4.75 -3.72 -22.39
CA PRO A 433 5.19 -2.43 -22.87
C PRO A 433 5.38 -1.44 -21.73
N ALA A 434 6.46 -0.66 -21.78
CA ALA A 434 6.68 0.43 -20.84
C ALA A 434 5.78 1.64 -21.18
N PHE A 435 5.14 2.22 -20.17
CA PHE A 435 4.49 3.52 -20.26
C PHE A 435 5.32 4.54 -19.48
N CYS A 436 6.04 5.38 -20.22
CA CYS A 436 7.03 6.29 -19.66
C CYS A 436 6.47 7.71 -19.56
N ILE A 437 6.51 8.31 -18.37
CA ILE A 437 6.27 9.75 -18.21
C ILE A 437 7.58 10.47 -17.90
N ILE A 438 7.91 11.51 -18.65
CA ILE A 438 9.20 12.21 -18.54
C ILE A 438 8.93 13.72 -18.52
N ASP A 439 9.42 14.42 -17.50
CA ASP A 439 9.27 15.86 -17.37
C ASP A 439 10.61 16.57 -17.57
N GLU A 440 10.80 17.10 -18.78
CA GLU A 440 12.08 17.57 -19.31
C GLU A 440 13.14 16.44 -19.40
N ILE A 441 14.01 16.52 -20.40
CA ILE A 441 15.16 15.62 -20.51
C ILE A 441 16.42 16.48 -20.44
N PHE A 442 17.29 16.16 -19.49
CA PHE A 442 18.60 16.78 -19.29
C PHE A 442 18.54 18.28 -19.00
N LYS A 443 17.77 18.66 -17.98
CA LYS A 443 17.69 20.05 -17.53
C LYS A 443 19.08 20.56 -17.08
N GLY A 444 19.37 21.83 -17.39
CA GLY A 444 20.58 22.50 -16.90
C GLY A 444 21.88 22.22 -17.66
N THR A 445 21.86 21.49 -18.79
CA THR A 445 23.02 21.34 -19.68
C THR A 445 22.96 22.25 -20.91
N ASN A 446 23.95 22.16 -21.80
CA ASN A 446 24.00 22.87 -23.07
C ASN A 446 22.75 22.56 -23.92
N PRO A 447 21.95 23.57 -24.33
CA PRO A 447 20.72 23.36 -25.09
C PRO A 447 20.90 22.54 -26.37
N ILE A 448 22.03 22.70 -27.08
CA ILE A 448 22.30 21.97 -28.32
C ILE A 448 22.45 20.47 -28.04
N GLU A 449 23.27 20.13 -27.04
CA GLU A 449 23.50 18.74 -26.63
C GLU A 449 22.22 18.13 -26.06
N ARG A 450 21.47 18.90 -25.25
CA ARG A 450 20.18 18.49 -24.68
C ARG A 450 19.18 18.08 -25.75
N ILE A 451 18.92 18.96 -26.73
CA ILE A 451 17.94 18.72 -27.79
C ILE A 451 18.37 17.52 -28.63
N ALA A 452 19.65 17.45 -29.01
CA ALA A 452 20.19 16.33 -29.80
C ALA A 452 20.03 14.99 -29.06
N ALA A 453 20.43 14.93 -27.79
CA ALA A 453 20.32 13.71 -26.98
C ALA A 453 18.85 13.33 -26.74
N SER A 454 17.99 14.30 -26.44
CA SER A 454 16.55 14.09 -26.25
C SER A 454 15.90 13.49 -27.49
N LYS A 455 16.19 14.02 -28.69
CA LYS A 455 15.67 13.47 -29.97
C LYS A 455 16.03 11.99 -30.13
N GLU A 456 17.29 11.62 -29.89
CA GLU A 456 17.73 10.23 -30.02
C GLU A 456 17.15 9.31 -28.93
N ILE A 457 17.02 9.79 -27.69
CA ILE A 457 16.37 9.04 -26.60
C ILE A 457 14.90 8.76 -26.92
N LEU A 458 14.15 9.78 -27.35
CA LEU A 458 12.73 9.64 -27.70
C LEU A 458 12.52 8.68 -28.87
N LYS A 459 13.41 8.72 -29.87
CA LYS A 459 13.44 7.77 -30.99
C LYS A 459 13.78 6.36 -30.51
N TYR A 460 14.74 6.21 -29.60
CA TYR A 460 15.13 4.94 -29.00
C TYR A 460 13.96 4.30 -28.23
N ILE A 461 13.20 5.09 -27.47
CA ILE A 461 12.00 4.63 -26.74
C ILE A 461 10.92 4.14 -27.71
N MET A 462 10.55 4.96 -28.72
CA MET A 462 9.47 4.62 -29.66
C MET A 462 9.83 3.52 -30.68
N ALA A 463 11.12 3.16 -30.78
CA ALA A 463 11.57 1.99 -31.54
C ALA A 463 11.40 0.68 -30.76
N ARG A 464 11.07 0.72 -29.46
CA ARG A 464 10.95 -0.43 -28.57
C ARG A 464 9.53 -0.66 -28.09
N ASN A 465 9.37 -1.60 -27.18
CA ASN A 465 8.10 -1.97 -26.56
C ASN A 465 7.65 -0.89 -25.54
N ALA A 466 7.37 0.33 -26.01
CA ALA A 466 7.00 1.43 -25.13
C ALA A 466 6.07 2.48 -25.78
N ILE A 467 5.41 3.24 -24.92
CA ILE A 467 4.76 4.54 -25.15
C ILE A 467 5.37 5.54 -24.17
N SER A 468 5.60 6.77 -24.60
CA SER A 468 6.04 7.84 -23.71
C SER A 468 5.19 9.09 -23.85
N ILE A 469 4.94 9.75 -22.72
CA ILE A 469 4.46 11.14 -22.65
C ILE A 469 5.62 11.97 -22.10
N VAL A 470 6.07 12.94 -22.89
CA VAL A 470 7.23 13.76 -22.54
C VAL A 470 6.85 15.23 -22.54
N ALA A 471 6.96 15.88 -21.40
CA ALA A 471 6.83 17.32 -21.29
C ALA A 471 8.16 18.01 -21.63
N THR A 472 8.10 19.08 -22.41
CA THR A 472 9.28 19.87 -22.77
C THR A 472 8.96 21.34 -22.98
N HIS A 473 9.95 22.19 -22.69
CA HIS A 473 9.97 23.60 -23.04
C HIS A 473 10.73 23.89 -24.35
N ASP A 474 11.41 22.90 -24.91
CA ASP A 474 12.17 23.04 -26.14
C ASP A 474 11.22 22.93 -27.35
N LEU A 475 10.79 24.08 -27.88
CA LEU A 475 9.94 24.12 -29.09
C LEU A 475 10.60 23.41 -30.27
N GLU A 476 11.91 23.52 -30.43
CA GLU A 476 12.65 22.83 -31.49
C GLU A 476 12.53 21.30 -31.38
N LEU A 477 12.51 20.77 -30.14
CA LEU A 477 12.29 19.35 -29.88
C LEU A 477 10.85 18.96 -30.23
N ALA A 478 9.86 19.79 -29.86
CA ALA A 478 8.45 19.53 -30.14
C ALA A 478 8.10 19.59 -31.64
N GLU A 479 8.67 20.53 -32.37
CA GLU A 479 8.47 20.68 -33.82
C GLU A 479 9.13 19.53 -34.57
N ASN A 480 10.37 19.20 -34.23
CA ASN A 480 11.22 18.23 -34.95
C ASN A 480 11.26 16.84 -34.30
N CYS A 481 10.28 16.50 -33.45
CA CYS A 481 10.20 15.16 -32.88
C CYS A 481 9.82 14.13 -33.96
N ASN A 482 10.10 12.85 -33.69
CA ASN A 482 9.74 11.72 -34.54
C ASN A 482 8.22 11.72 -34.84
N GLU A 483 7.84 11.37 -36.07
CA GLU A 483 6.43 11.28 -36.53
C GLU A 483 5.54 10.38 -35.67
N LYS A 484 6.13 9.46 -34.90
CA LYS A 484 5.41 8.63 -33.91
C LYS A 484 4.91 9.39 -32.68
N TYR A 485 5.29 10.65 -32.49
CA TYR A 485 4.82 11.48 -31.39
C TYR A 485 3.70 12.41 -31.83
N LEU A 486 2.56 12.31 -31.16
CA LEU A 486 1.50 13.30 -31.23
C LEU A 486 1.92 14.54 -30.44
N ARG A 487 1.45 15.71 -30.86
CA ARG A 487 1.78 16.98 -30.24
C ARG A 487 0.55 17.49 -29.50
N TYR A 488 0.71 17.73 -28.22
CA TYR A 488 -0.31 18.34 -27.39
C TYR A 488 0.27 19.49 -26.60
N TYR A 489 -0.60 20.37 -26.12
CA TYR A 489 -0.20 21.47 -25.27
C TYR A 489 -1.26 21.81 -24.23
N PHE A 490 -0.77 22.42 -23.14
CA PHE A 490 -1.57 23.19 -22.20
C PHE A 490 -1.20 24.67 -22.36
N CYS A 491 -2.19 25.55 -22.34
CA CYS A 491 -1.98 26.97 -22.53
C CYS A 491 -2.62 27.76 -21.40
N GLU A 492 -1.90 28.77 -20.92
CA GLU A 492 -2.48 29.86 -20.15
C GLU A 492 -3.30 30.77 -21.06
N ASP A 493 -4.37 31.32 -20.53
CA ASP A 493 -5.00 32.51 -21.07
C ASP A 493 -4.75 33.70 -20.14
N ILE A 494 -4.95 34.91 -20.64
CA ILE A 494 -4.87 36.11 -19.83
C ILE A 494 -6.23 36.76 -19.78
N ASP A 495 -6.79 36.76 -18.58
CA ASP A 495 -8.00 37.47 -18.23
C ASP A 495 -7.62 38.90 -17.80
N GLU A 496 -8.39 39.89 -18.26
CA GLU A 496 -8.11 41.31 -17.96
C GLU A 496 -8.37 41.68 -16.48
N GLU A 497 -9.17 40.89 -15.75
CA GLU A 497 -9.52 41.12 -14.35
C GLU A 497 -8.73 40.21 -13.39
N GLU A 498 -8.51 38.94 -13.74
CA GLU A 498 -7.86 37.94 -12.86
C GLU A 498 -6.36 37.69 -13.18
N GLY A 499 -5.86 38.16 -14.32
CA GLY A 499 -4.48 37.99 -14.73
C GLY A 499 -4.25 36.68 -15.48
N LEU A 500 -3.41 35.77 -14.97
CA LEU A 500 -3.06 34.53 -15.65
C LEU A 500 -4.04 33.41 -15.25
N VAL A 501 -4.85 32.94 -16.20
CA VAL A 501 -5.83 31.87 -15.97
C VAL A 501 -5.43 30.62 -16.75
N PHE A 502 -5.65 29.44 -16.19
CA PHE A 502 -5.39 28.17 -16.87
C PHE A 502 -6.69 27.38 -16.98
N ASP A 503 -7.06 26.98 -18.19
CA ASP A 503 -8.24 26.13 -18.41
C ASP A 503 -7.98 24.64 -18.11
N TYR A 504 -6.70 24.26 -17.95
CA TYR A 504 -6.23 22.89 -17.71
C TYR A 504 -6.79 21.86 -18.72
N LYS A 505 -7.06 22.29 -19.96
CA LYS A 505 -7.51 21.43 -21.05
C LYS A 505 -6.39 21.08 -22.00
N LEU A 506 -6.25 19.79 -22.27
CA LEU A 506 -5.33 19.24 -23.26
C LEU A 506 -5.80 19.63 -24.67
N LYS A 507 -4.93 20.29 -25.45
CA LYS A 507 -5.23 20.76 -26.81
C LYS A 507 -4.23 20.16 -27.80
N GLU A 508 -4.68 19.86 -29.01
CA GLU A 508 -3.83 19.32 -30.08
C GLU A 508 -2.97 20.42 -30.72
N GLY A 509 -1.68 20.13 -30.93
CA GLY A 509 -0.71 21.02 -31.56
C GLY A 509 0.44 21.44 -30.63
N ILE A 510 1.08 22.55 -30.98
CA ILE A 510 2.15 23.18 -30.19
C ILE A 510 1.64 24.55 -29.74
N CYS A 511 1.93 24.92 -28.49
CA CYS A 511 1.59 26.24 -27.99
C CYS A 511 2.43 27.31 -28.70
N ASN A 512 1.81 28.12 -29.56
CA ASN A 512 2.48 29.20 -30.31
C ASN A 512 2.39 30.57 -29.64
N THR A 513 1.64 30.69 -28.53
CA THR A 513 1.37 31.98 -27.87
C THR A 513 2.17 32.09 -26.58
N GLY A 514 3.33 32.77 -26.66
CA GLY A 514 4.05 33.20 -25.46
C GLY A 514 3.32 34.35 -24.78
N ASN A 515 2.52 34.05 -23.76
CA ASN A 515 1.75 35.05 -23.01
C ASN A 515 2.62 35.82 -21.99
N ALA A 516 3.92 35.53 -21.90
CA ALA A 516 4.86 36.18 -20.99
C ALA A 516 4.85 37.71 -21.08
N LEU A 517 4.80 38.31 -22.28
CA LEU A 517 4.78 39.77 -22.43
C LEU A 517 3.45 40.40 -22.00
N LYS A 518 2.34 39.70 -22.26
CA LYS A 518 1.02 40.12 -21.78
C LYS A 518 0.94 40.02 -20.25
N LEU A 519 1.55 38.99 -19.65
CA LEU A 519 1.67 38.86 -18.19
C LEU A 519 2.49 40.01 -17.59
N LEU A 520 3.63 40.36 -18.19
CA LEU A 520 4.43 41.51 -17.75
C LEU A 520 3.63 42.82 -17.85
N SER A 521 2.83 42.98 -18.91
CA SER A 521 1.91 44.12 -19.07
C SER A 521 0.86 44.16 -17.95
N TYR A 522 0.21 43.03 -17.66
CA TYR A 522 -0.72 42.91 -16.54
C TYR A 522 -0.08 43.24 -15.18
N LEU A 523 1.16 42.79 -14.95
CA LEU A 523 1.93 43.10 -13.73
C LEU A 523 2.39 44.57 -13.65
N GLY A 524 2.09 45.39 -14.66
CA GLY A 524 2.43 46.82 -14.68
C GLY A 524 3.90 47.10 -14.99
N TYR A 525 4.59 46.22 -15.71
CA TYR A 525 5.96 46.50 -16.16
C TYR A 525 5.99 47.72 -17.09
N PRO A 526 7.04 48.56 -17.03
CA PRO A 526 7.16 49.73 -17.88
C PRO A 526 7.02 49.40 -19.38
N GLU A 527 6.22 50.21 -20.10
CA GLU A 527 5.94 50.05 -21.53
C GLU A 527 7.20 50.05 -22.41
N ASP A 528 8.25 50.75 -21.99
CA ASP A 528 9.53 50.75 -22.70
C ASP A 528 10.18 49.36 -22.71
N ILE A 529 10.03 48.57 -21.64
CA ILE A 529 10.55 47.19 -21.57
C ILE A 529 9.74 46.28 -22.49
N LEU A 530 8.40 46.40 -22.43
CA LEU A 530 7.48 45.59 -23.24
C LEU A 530 7.67 45.84 -24.73
N SER A 531 7.69 47.11 -25.13
CA SER A 531 7.84 47.52 -26.53
C SER A 531 9.21 47.15 -27.10
N ASN A 532 10.29 47.29 -26.34
CA ASN A 532 11.63 46.87 -26.77
C ASN A 532 11.77 45.35 -26.85
N SER A 533 11.11 44.61 -25.95
CA SER A 533 11.08 43.14 -25.99
C SER A 533 10.32 42.65 -27.23
N LEU A 534 9.14 43.24 -27.54
CA LEU A 534 8.38 42.94 -28.76
C LEU A 534 9.19 43.19 -30.03
N LYS A 535 9.90 44.34 -30.11
CA LYS A 535 10.80 44.65 -31.24
C LYS A 535 11.89 43.59 -31.39
N SER A 536 12.51 43.17 -30.29
CA SER A 536 13.58 42.18 -30.29
C SER A 536 13.11 40.80 -30.77
N ILE A 537 11.88 40.41 -30.41
CA ILE A 537 11.25 39.17 -30.90
C ILE A 537 10.95 39.28 -32.40
N SER A 538 10.37 40.39 -32.87
CA SER A 538 10.05 40.57 -34.29
C SER A 538 11.26 40.56 -35.22
N ASN A 539 12.45 40.93 -34.71
CA ASN A 539 13.71 40.89 -35.44
C ASN A 539 14.34 39.50 -35.49
N LYS A 540 13.90 38.57 -34.65
CA LYS A 540 14.24 37.14 -34.71
C LYS A 540 13.15 36.39 -35.49
N LYS A 541 13.01 36.66 -36.79
CA LYS A 541 12.49 35.61 -37.69
C LYS A 541 13.62 34.60 -37.88
N ILE A 542 13.54 33.50 -37.14
CA ILE A 542 14.26 32.25 -37.45
C ILE A 542 13.39 31.47 -38.43
#